data_AF-A0A3D1IJX4-F1
#
_entry.id   AF-A0A3D1IJX4-F1
#
_cell.length_a   1.000
_cell.length_b   1.000
_cell.length_c   1.000
_cell.angle_alpha   90.00
_cell.angle_beta   90.00
_cell.angle_gamma   90.00
#
_symmetry.space_group_name_H-M   'P 1'
#
loop_
_entity.id
_entity.type
_entity.pdbx_description
1 polymer ?
#
loop_
_entity_poly.entity_id
_entity_poly.type
_entity_poly.pdbx_seq_one_letter_code
_entity_poly.pdbx_strand_id
1 'polypeptide(L)'
;DFQQTARYNDFARWVSEALREEPLAEKLAAIDLLAFTSIAELRDALLQTIDTYLDNLDRPGYQCRPEEAFHFCRSRSFVLPTGLIADDVGDFFEKVASISHASLYFHFFEARLRLGRQTNDFSRWLTDRGRPDLASAVDGLNPYLRTLDELRRDIAQLGAET
;
A
#
# COMPACT_ATOMS: atom_id res chain seq x y z
N ASP A 1 -11.75 8.40 0.71
CA ASP A 1 -12.31 7.55 -0.34
C ASP A 1 -11.23 6.89 -1.17
N PHE A 2 -11.04 5.60 -0.97
CA PHE A 2 -10.26 4.74 -1.87
C PHE A 2 -11.09 4.45 -3.13
N GLN A 3 -11.47 5.52 -3.84
CA GLN A 3 -12.23 5.40 -5.07
C GLN A 3 -11.37 4.70 -6.12
N GLN A 4 -11.87 3.54 -6.53
CA GLN A 4 -11.36 2.63 -7.54
C GLN A 4 -11.26 3.33 -8.90
N THR A 5 -10.24 4.17 -9.07
CA THR A 5 -9.79 4.64 -10.37
C THR A 5 -8.74 3.68 -10.88
N ALA A 6 -8.74 3.36 -12.17
CA ALA A 6 -7.78 2.47 -12.81
C ALA A 6 -6.29 2.92 -12.68
N ARG A 7 -6.04 4.03 -11.98
CA ARG A 7 -4.72 4.63 -11.77
C ARG A 7 -4.37 4.52 -10.28
N TYR A 8 -3.60 3.49 -9.96
CA TYR A 8 -3.28 3.11 -8.57
C TYR A 8 -2.36 4.09 -7.82
N ASN A 9 -1.76 5.07 -8.50
CA ASN A 9 -0.91 6.09 -7.86
C ASN A 9 -1.06 7.49 -8.49
N ASP A 10 -0.71 8.51 -7.71
CA ASP A 10 -0.84 9.93 -8.08
C ASP A 10 0.01 10.31 -9.30
N PHE A 11 1.20 9.72 -9.46
CA PHE A 11 2.06 10.00 -10.60
C PHE A 11 1.42 9.53 -11.91
N ALA A 12 0.90 8.30 -11.93
CA ALA A 12 0.19 7.77 -13.09
C ALA A 12 -1.02 8.63 -13.47
N ARG A 13 -1.81 9.07 -12.48
CA ARG A 13 -2.94 9.99 -12.72
C ARG A 13 -2.48 11.30 -13.33
N TRP A 14 -1.49 11.94 -12.71
CA TRP A 14 -0.99 13.23 -13.16
C TRP A 14 -0.39 13.18 -14.57
N VAL A 15 0.42 12.16 -14.86
CA VAL A 15 1.02 11.98 -16.20
C VAL A 15 -0.06 11.86 -17.28
N SER A 16 -1.17 11.17 -17.00
CA SER A 16 -2.28 11.11 -17.95
C SER A 16 -3.04 12.42 -18.07
N GLU A 17 -3.41 13.03 -16.95
CA GLU A 17 -4.32 14.18 -16.95
C GLU A 17 -3.61 15.44 -17.45
N ALA A 18 -2.41 15.71 -16.94
CA ALA A 18 -1.65 16.93 -17.20
C ALA A 18 -0.69 16.80 -18.40
N LEU A 19 -0.08 15.63 -18.61
CA LEU A 19 0.87 15.41 -19.72
C LEU A 19 0.25 14.68 -20.90
N ARG A 20 -0.96 14.11 -20.77
CA ARG A 20 -1.60 13.31 -21.84
C ARG A 20 -0.74 12.13 -22.31
N GLU A 21 0.17 11.67 -21.45
CA GLU A 21 1.10 10.58 -21.76
C GLU A 21 0.57 9.25 -21.24
N GLU A 22 -0.48 8.72 -21.90
CA GLU A 22 -1.12 7.47 -21.51
C GLU A 22 -0.16 6.28 -21.38
N PRO A 23 0.78 6.05 -22.32
CA PRO A 23 1.67 4.90 -22.20
C PRO A 23 2.61 4.97 -20.98
N LEU A 24 3.07 6.17 -20.59
CA LEU A 24 3.86 6.34 -19.37
C LEU A 24 2.98 6.15 -18.13
N ALA A 25 1.77 6.70 -18.16
CA ALA A 25 0.84 6.57 -17.05
C ALA A 25 0.45 5.10 -16.77
N GLU A 26 0.24 4.29 -17.81
CA GLU A 26 0.00 2.85 -17.67
C GLU A 26 1.21 2.12 -17.05
N LYS A 27 2.43 2.43 -17.53
CA LYS A 27 3.67 1.86 -16.97
C LYS A 27 3.83 2.19 -15.49
N LEU A 28 3.57 3.45 -15.11
CA LEU A 28 3.62 3.88 -13.71
C LEU A 28 2.55 3.22 -12.85
N ALA A 29 1.34 3.02 -13.39
CA ALA A 29 0.26 2.34 -12.69
C ALA A 29 0.51 0.83 -12.49
N ALA A 30 1.32 0.22 -13.36
CA ALA A 30 1.67 -1.19 -13.32
C ALA A 30 2.78 -1.54 -12.30
N ILE A 31 3.39 -0.55 -11.65
CA ILE A 31 4.41 -0.78 -10.61
C ILE A 31 3.74 -1.46 -9.41
N ASP A 32 4.18 -2.68 -9.09
CA ASP A 32 3.70 -3.42 -7.93
C ASP A 32 4.26 -2.83 -6.62
N LEU A 33 3.43 -2.06 -5.91
CA LEU A 33 3.79 -1.43 -4.65
C LEU A 33 4.19 -2.45 -3.57
N LEU A 34 3.67 -3.69 -3.63
CA LEU A 34 3.99 -4.72 -2.64
C LEU A 34 5.38 -5.33 -2.84
N ALA A 35 5.99 -5.18 -4.01
CA ALA A 35 7.33 -5.69 -4.28
C ALA A 35 8.40 -4.95 -3.46
N PHE A 36 8.11 -3.74 -2.97
CA PHE A 36 9.07 -2.86 -2.32
C PHE A 36 8.94 -2.88 -0.79
N THR A 37 10.07 -2.74 -0.12
CA THR A 37 10.12 -2.63 1.36
C THR A 37 10.72 -1.30 1.83
N SER A 38 11.12 -0.44 0.90
CA SER A 38 11.57 0.91 1.19
C SER A 38 11.07 1.92 0.16
N ILE A 39 10.91 3.17 0.59
CA ILE A 39 10.58 4.30 -0.30
C ILE A 39 11.70 4.58 -1.30
N ALA A 40 12.96 4.25 -0.95
CA ALA A 40 14.09 4.41 -1.85
C ALA A 40 13.96 3.50 -3.08
N GLU A 41 13.71 2.21 -2.87
CA GLU A 41 13.54 1.25 -3.98
C GLU A 41 12.34 1.62 -4.86
N LEU A 42 11.20 2.02 -4.26
CA LEU A 42 10.03 2.46 -5.03
C LEU A 42 10.35 3.70 -5.87
N ARG A 43 11.09 4.67 -5.31
CA ARG A 43 11.53 5.86 -6.05
C ARG A 43 12.44 5.48 -7.22
N ASP A 44 13.38 4.58 -7.01
CA ASP A 44 14.31 4.16 -8.06
C ASP A 44 13.56 3.45 -9.20
N ALA A 45 12.56 2.61 -8.88
CA ALA A 45 11.68 1.99 -9.87
C ALA A 45 10.83 3.02 -10.67
N LEU A 46 10.30 4.04 -9.99
CA LEU A 46 9.58 5.15 -10.64
C LEU A 46 10.50 5.91 -11.59
N LEU A 47 11.70 6.30 -11.15
CA LEU A 47 12.69 7.01 -11.96
C LEU A 47 13.10 6.18 -13.17
N GLN A 48 13.47 4.92 -12.97
CA GLN A 48 13.85 4.01 -14.06
C GLN A 48 12.74 3.89 -15.11
N THR A 49 11.48 3.81 -14.67
CA THR A 49 10.32 3.74 -15.58
C THR A 49 10.17 5.02 -16.41
N ILE A 50 10.36 6.18 -15.78
CA ILE A 50 10.29 7.49 -16.44
C ILE A 50 11.45 7.66 -17.42
N ASP A 51 12.69 7.42 -16.98
CA ASP A 51 13.90 7.59 -17.80
C ASP A 51 13.85 6.68 -19.03
N THR A 52 13.50 5.40 -18.85
CA THR A 52 13.34 4.46 -19.96
C THR A 52 12.28 4.93 -20.96
N TYR A 53 11.19 5.54 -20.47
CA TYR A 53 10.16 6.07 -21.35
C TYR A 53 10.66 7.29 -22.14
N LEU A 54 11.33 8.23 -21.47
CA LEU A 54 11.85 9.44 -22.08
C LEU A 54 12.94 9.14 -23.11
N ASP A 55 13.82 8.17 -22.85
CA ASP A 55 14.88 7.75 -23.79
C ASP A 55 14.33 7.22 -25.13
N ASN A 56 13.10 6.68 -25.10
CA ASN A 56 12.42 6.14 -26.29
C ASN A 56 11.39 7.12 -26.89
N LEU A 57 11.23 8.31 -26.31
CA LEU A 57 10.25 9.28 -26.78
C LEU A 57 10.83 10.06 -27.97
N ASP A 58 10.34 9.75 -29.18
CA ASP A 58 10.81 10.31 -30.45
C ASP A 58 10.05 11.57 -30.90
N ARG A 59 9.17 12.08 -30.05
CA ARG A 59 8.33 13.25 -30.30
C ARG A 59 8.40 14.27 -29.17
N PRO A 60 8.05 15.55 -29.43
CA PRO A 60 7.84 16.50 -28.35
C PRO A 60 6.75 15.99 -27.38
N GLY A 61 7.02 16.12 -26.08
CA GLY A 61 6.03 15.87 -25.03
C GLY A 61 4.99 16.99 -24.98
N TYR A 62 3.83 16.70 -24.36
CA TYR A 62 2.87 17.75 -24.04
C TYR A 62 3.46 18.74 -23.02
N GLN A 63 3.23 20.02 -23.24
CA GLN A 63 3.68 21.04 -22.29
C GLN A 63 2.69 21.14 -21.12
N CYS A 64 3.15 20.76 -19.93
CA CYS A 64 2.39 20.94 -18.70
C CYS A 64 2.08 22.41 -18.45
N ARG A 65 0.82 22.72 -18.16
CA ARG A 65 0.42 24.08 -17.78
C ARG A 65 0.73 24.33 -16.30
N PRO A 66 1.06 25.56 -15.89
CA PRO A 66 1.39 25.86 -14.50
C PRO A 66 0.30 25.44 -13.49
N GLU A 67 -0.97 25.54 -13.86
CA GLU A 67 -2.11 25.15 -13.04
C GLU A 67 -2.31 23.63 -12.93
N GLU A 68 -1.65 22.85 -13.78
CA GLU A 68 -1.68 21.39 -13.80
C GLU A 68 -0.42 20.79 -13.19
N ALA A 69 0.47 21.59 -12.58
CA ALA A 69 1.73 21.12 -12.03
C ALA A 69 1.52 20.09 -10.90
N PHE A 70 2.41 19.09 -10.82
CA PHE A 70 2.37 18.12 -9.73
C PHE A 70 2.81 18.74 -8.41
N HIS A 71 1.97 18.63 -7.39
CA HIS A 71 2.27 19.11 -6.05
C HIS A 71 2.77 17.97 -5.16
N PHE A 72 4.05 18.01 -4.80
CA PHE A 72 4.63 17.05 -3.88
C PHE A 72 4.19 17.33 -2.44
N CYS A 73 3.48 16.36 -1.85
CA CYS A 73 3.07 16.37 -0.46
C CYS A 73 3.92 15.39 0.36
N ARG A 74 4.20 15.73 1.62
CA ARG A 74 4.85 14.81 2.57
C ARG A 74 3.93 14.56 3.75
N SER A 75 3.73 13.29 4.10
CA SER A 75 3.04 12.89 5.32
C SER A 75 4.00 12.78 6.51
N ARG A 76 3.48 13.01 7.72
CA ARG A 76 4.13 12.72 9.00
C ARG A 76 3.14 11.94 9.86
N SER A 77 3.49 10.70 10.22
CA SER A 77 2.66 9.85 11.07
C SER A 77 3.03 10.04 12.55
N PHE A 78 2.03 10.03 13.42
CA PHE A 78 2.19 10.04 14.87
C PHE A 78 1.57 8.76 15.43
N VAL A 79 2.33 8.02 16.23
CA VAL A 79 1.88 6.76 16.83
C VAL A 79 1.36 7.02 18.24
N LEU A 80 0.11 6.65 18.48
CA LEU A 80 -0.57 6.81 19.76
C LEU A 80 -1.11 5.45 20.23
N PRO A 81 -0.97 5.10 21.52
CA PRO A 81 -1.55 3.87 22.05
C PRO A 81 -3.08 3.94 22.01
N THR A 82 -3.72 2.87 21.54
CA THR A 82 -5.19 2.76 21.51
C THR A 82 -5.77 2.16 22.79
N GLY A 83 -4.94 1.52 23.61
CA GLY A 83 -5.36 0.75 24.78
C GLY A 83 -5.91 -0.65 24.45
N LEU A 84 -6.01 -1.02 23.17
CA LEU A 84 -6.39 -2.36 22.74
C LEU A 84 -5.18 -3.30 22.79
N ILE A 85 -5.31 -4.39 23.53
CA ILE A 85 -4.26 -5.41 23.71
C ILE A 85 -4.88 -6.76 23.36
N ALA A 86 -4.19 -7.59 22.57
CA ALA A 86 -4.60 -8.96 22.30
C ALA A 86 -3.75 -9.94 23.12
N ASP A 87 -4.39 -10.73 23.99
CA ASP A 87 -3.74 -11.64 24.95
C ASP A 87 -3.48 -13.03 24.37
N ASP A 88 -4.20 -13.43 23.33
CA ASP A 88 -3.98 -14.64 22.56
C ASP A 88 -4.52 -14.54 21.13
N VAL A 89 -4.31 -15.60 20.34
CA VAL A 89 -4.67 -15.62 18.91
C VAL A 89 -6.17 -15.46 18.70
N GLY A 90 -7.02 -16.06 19.54
CA GLY A 90 -8.47 -15.91 19.41
C GLY A 90 -8.89 -14.46 19.72
N ASP A 91 -8.39 -13.94 20.83
CA ASP A 91 -8.63 -12.56 21.26
C ASP A 91 -8.14 -11.52 20.22
N PHE A 92 -7.05 -11.81 19.50
CA PHE A 92 -6.61 -11.00 18.37
C PHE A 92 -7.68 -10.89 17.27
N PHE A 93 -8.27 -12.00 16.83
CA PHE A 93 -9.28 -11.96 15.76
C PHE A 93 -10.61 -11.34 16.21
N GLU A 94 -10.98 -11.47 17.49
CA GLU A 94 -12.12 -10.74 18.04
C GLU A 94 -11.85 -9.22 18.02
N LYS A 95 -10.67 -8.79 18.45
CA LYS A 95 -10.31 -7.37 18.53
C LYS A 95 -10.06 -6.73 17.17
N VAL A 96 -9.46 -7.43 16.22
CA VAL A 96 -9.17 -6.90 14.88
C VAL A 96 -10.44 -6.47 14.15
N ALA A 97 -11.58 -7.11 14.43
CA ALA A 97 -12.88 -6.70 13.89
C ALA A 97 -13.28 -5.27 14.32
N SER A 98 -12.76 -4.78 15.45
CA SER A 98 -13.12 -3.50 16.06
C SER A 98 -12.08 -2.38 15.88
N ILE A 99 -10.87 -2.68 15.41
CA ILE A 99 -9.81 -1.66 15.29
C ILE A 99 -10.17 -0.57 14.28
N SER A 100 -9.63 0.62 14.48
CA SER A 100 -9.78 1.74 13.55
C SER A 100 -9.01 1.50 12.25
N HIS A 101 -9.46 2.13 11.16
CA HIS A 101 -8.72 2.16 9.89
C HIS A 101 -7.29 2.66 10.04
N ALA A 102 -7.05 3.64 10.93
CA ALA A 102 -5.71 4.13 11.21
C ALA A 102 -4.81 3.07 11.85
N SER A 103 -5.34 2.26 12.78
CA SER A 103 -4.59 1.17 13.41
C SER A 103 -4.31 0.05 12.41
N LEU A 104 -5.31 -0.30 11.59
CA LEU A 104 -5.15 -1.27 10.51
C LEU A 104 -4.09 -0.81 9.51
N TYR A 105 -4.15 0.46 9.08
CA TYR A 105 -3.17 1.04 8.18
C TYR A 105 -1.74 0.98 8.77
N PHE A 106 -1.58 1.38 10.03
CA PHE A 106 -0.29 1.35 10.72
C PHE A 106 0.30 -0.07 10.83
N HIS A 107 -0.51 -1.04 11.26
CA HIS A 107 -0.05 -2.41 11.52
C HIS A 107 0.05 -3.27 10.26
N PHE A 108 -0.73 -2.98 9.23
CA PHE A 108 -0.78 -3.78 8.00
C PHE A 108 0.03 -3.16 6.84
N PHE A 109 -0.13 -1.86 6.60
CA PHE A 109 0.48 -1.17 5.45
C PHE A 109 1.83 -0.55 5.81
N GLU A 110 1.85 0.38 6.79
CA GLU A 110 3.08 1.07 7.16
C GLU A 110 4.13 0.10 7.70
N ALA A 111 3.69 -1.00 8.33
CA ALA A 111 4.55 -2.04 8.85
C ALA A 111 5.55 -2.57 7.81
N ARG A 112 5.15 -2.76 6.54
CA ARG A 112 6.06 -3.26 5.49
C ARG A 112 7.28 -2.35 5.31
N LEU A 113 7.03 -1.03 5.22
CA LEU A 113 8.07 -0.01 5.09
C LEU A 113 8.86 0.18 6.38
N ARG A 114 8.16 0.20 7.54
CA ARG A 114 8.79 0.40 8.85
C ARG A 114 9.67 -0.79 9.25
N LEU A 115 9.27 -2.00 8.92
CA LEU A 115 10.01 -3.23 9.22
C LEU A 115 11.07 -3.54 8.15
N GLY A 116 10.98 -2.96 6.94
CA GLY A 116 11.86 -3.28 5.83
C GLY A 116 11.73 -4.73 5.38
N ARG A 117 10.52 -5.30 5.44
CA ARG A 117 10.23 -6.72 5.13
C ARG A 117 8.87 -6.84 4.49
N GLN A 118 8.69 -7.84 3.62
CA GLN A 118 7.41 -8.16 2.98
C GLN A 118 6.45 -8.89 3.94
N THR A 119 6.21 -8.31 5.11
CA THR A 119 5.27 -8.81 6.12
C THR A 119 4.66 -7.63 6.88
N ASN A 120 3.71 -7.92 7.76
CA ASN A 120 3.03 -6.94 8.59
C ASN A 120 3.14 -7.29 10.09
N ASP A 121 2.74 -6.36 10.97
CA ASP A 121 2.86 -6.58 12.42
C ASP A 121 1.98 -7.75 12.89
N PHE A 122 0.79 -7.95 12.30
CA PHE A 122 -0.10 -9.04 12.68
C PHE A 122 0.48 -10.40 12.29
N SER A 123 0.94 -10.55 11.05
CA SER A 123 1.57 -11.80 10.59
C SER A 123 2.82 -12.13 11.38
N ARG A 124 3.65 -11.13 11.70
CA ARG A 124 4.79 -11.32 12.60
C ARG A 124 4.35 -11.81 13.98
N TRP A 125 3.37 -11.14 14.57
CA TRP A 125 2.88 -11.50 15.90
C TRP A 125 2.25 -12.91 15.94
N LEU A 126 1.48 -13.29 14.91
CA LEU A 126 0.92 -14.64 14.76
C LEU A 126 2.01 -15.70 14.62
N THR A 127 3.08 -15.41 13.86
CA THR A 127 4.25 -16.29 13.76
C THR A 127 4.89 -16.49 15.14
N ASP A 128 5.10 -15.41 15.89
CA ASP A 128 5.67 -15.46 17.24
C ASP A 128 4.76 -16.22 18.24
N ARG A 129 3.45 -16.28 17.96
CA ARG A 129 2.45 -17.09 18.70
C ARG A 129 2.37 -18.56 18.25
N GLY A 130 3.23 -19.00 17.33
CA GLY A 130 3.24 -20.37 16.84
C GLY A 130 2.13 -20.68 15.82
N ARG A 131 1.59 -19.66 15.14
CA ARG A 131 0.58 -19.78 14.08
C ARG A 131 1.08 -19.26 12.74
N PRO A 132 2.13 -19.87 12.15
CA PRO A 132 2.66 -19.46 10.85
C PRO A 132 1.67 -19.68 9.69
N ASP A 133 0.71 -20.59 9.86
CA ASP A 133 -0.39 -20.84 8.94
C ASP A 133 -1.27 -19.60 8.79
N LEU A 134 -1.72 -19.02 9.92
CA LEU A 134 -2.51 -17.80 9.93
C LEU A 134 -1.69 -16.58 9.52
N ALA A 135 -0.43 -16.51 9.93
CA ALA A 135 0.47 -15.44 9.50
C ALA A 135 0.57 -15.37 7.97
N SER A 136 0.73 -16.54 7.32
CA SER A 136 0.80 -16.66 5.87
C SER A 136 -0.53 -16.28 5.20
N ALA A 137 -1.65 -16.67 5.79
CA ALA A 137 -2.97 -16.28 5.28
C ALA A 137 -3.20 -14.76 5.34
N VAL A 138 -2.80 -14.12 6.45
CA VAL A 138 -2.87 -12.66 6.61
C VAL A 138 -1.92 -11.94 5.65
N ASP A 139 -0.69 -12.44 5.46
CA ASP A 139 0.28 -11.84 4.52
C ASP A 139 -0.16 -11.98 3.05
N GLY A 140 -0.96 -13.00 2.72
CA GLY A 140 -1.54 -13.20 1.39
C GLY A 140 -2.63 -12.19 1.01
N LEU A 141 -3.12 -11.39 1.96
CA LEU A 141 -4.14 -10.38 1.67
C LEU A 141 -3.51 -9.17 0.97
N ASN A 142 -3.76 -9.02 -0.33
CA ASN A 142 -3.39 -7.80 -1.06
C ASN A 142 -4.26 -6.61 -0.61
N PRO A 143 -3.67 -5.57 0.00
CA PRO A 143 -4.42 -4.44 0.51
C PRO A 143 -4.86 -3.43 -0.56
N TYR A 144 -4.27 -3.47 -1.76
CA TYR A 144 -4.59 -2.53 -2.86
C TYR A 144 -5.77 -3.01 -3.73
N LEU A 145 -6.25 -4.23 -3.50
CA LEU A 145 -7.42 -4.82 -4.19
C LEU A 145 -8.70 -4.75 -3.35
N ARG A 146 -8.64 -4.10 -2.18
CA ARG A 146 -9.71 -4.09 -1.18
C ARG A 146 -9.80 -2.73 -0.51
N THR A 147 -10.98 -2.41 0.00
CA THR A 147 -11.15 -1.32 0.97
C THR A 147 -10.57 -1.72 2.33
N LEU A 148 -10.30 -0.73 3.19
CA LEU A 148 -9.85 -1.01 4.57
C LEU A 148 -10.90 -1.79 5.39
N ASP A 149 -12.18 -1.58 5.12
CA ASP A 149 -13.25 -2.35 5.78
C ASP A 149 -13.30 -3.81 5.32
N GLU A 150 -13.13 -4.06 4.02
CA GLU A 150 -13.00 -5.43 3.49
C GLU A 150 -11.75 -6.10 4.03
N LEU A 151 -10.60 -5.43 4.01
CA LEU A 151 -9.37 -5.98 4.58
C LEU A 151 -9.53 -6.33 6.07
N ARG A 152 -10.13 -5.45 6.87
CA ARG A 152 -10.40 -5.73 8.29
C ARG A 152 -11.28 -6.97 8.47
N ARG A 153 -12.33 -7.08 7.64
CA ARG A 153 -13.26 -8.21 7.66
C ARG A 153 -12.56 -9.51 7.27
N ASP A 154 -11.79 -9.49 6.19
CA ASP A 154 -11.05 -10.65 5.68
C ASP A 154 -10.06 -11.14 6.75
N ILE A 155 -9.32 -10.24 7.40
CA ILE A 155 -8.42 -10.61 8.51
C ILE A 155 -9.21 -11.24 9.66
N ALA A 156 -10.33 -10.64 10.08
CA ALA A 156 -11.14 -11.16 11.17
C ALA A 156 -11.71 -12.57 10.86
N GLN A 157 -12.09 -12.83 9.62
CA GLN A 157 -12.67 -14.11 9.19
C GLN A 157 -11.66 -15.27 9.19
N LEU A 158 -10.37 -15.01 8.96
CA LEU A 158 -9.34 -16.04 9.03
C LEU A 158 -9.28 -16.75 10.39
N GLY A 159 -9.65 -16.07 11.47
CA GLY A 159 -9.75 -16.66 12.80
C GLY A 159 -10.97 -17.54 13.03
N ALA A 160 -12.04 -17.36 12.24
CA ALA A 160 -13.28 -18.12 12.37
C ALA A 160 -13.24 -19.48 11.64
N GLU A 161 -12.27 -19.67 10.74
CA GLU A 161 -12.08 -20.88 9.94
C GLU A 161 -11.12 -21.90 10.58
N THR A 162 -10.57 -21.58 11.76
CA THR A 162 -9.70 -22.47 12.56
C THR A 162 -10.47 -23.08 13.73
#